data_AF-A0A7C8EGB6-F1
#
_entry.id   AF-A0A7C8EGB6-F1
#
_cell.length_a   1.000
_cell.length_b   1.000
_cell.length_c   1.000
_cell.angle_alpha   90.00
_cell.angle_beta   90.00
_cell.angle_gamma   90.00
#
_symmetry.space_group_name_H-M   'P 1'
#
loop_
_entity.id
_entity.type
_entity.pdbx_description
1 polymer ?
#
loop_
_entity_poly.entity_id
_entity_poly.type
_entity_poly.pdbx_seq_one_letter_code
_entity_poly.pdbx_strand_id
1 'polypeptide(L)'
;LQKGVVKGLFSSLDVMKDFKFAELCKYVTMTQTPVYPFAVVMNMDKWNSLPKDVQKVFDELGPQQSAWTGVYMDNTVKRSMRWSKRKQGVKVFRLPKKEKAKWDKLLDPITANWIKVNEAKGLPAKAIVQDIKDFAQMYAGK
;
A
#
# COMPACT_ATOMS: atom_id res chain seq x y z
N LEU A 1 -3.49 19.29 -8.83
CA LEU A 1 -3.54 19.05 -10.31
C LEU A 1 -4.21 20.19 -11.06
N GLN A 2 -5.51 20.47 -10.85
CA GLN A 2 -6.24 21.52 -11.59
C GLN A 2 -5.60 22.91 -11.50
N LYS A 3 -5.18 23.33 -10.30
CA LYS A 3 -4.45 24.59 -10.08
C LYS A 3 -2.98 24.55 -10.52
N GLY A 4 -2.50 23.44 -11.09
CA GLY A 4 -1.13 23.30 -11.60
C GLY A 4 -0.01 23.15 -10.57
N VAL A 5 -0.27 23.22 -9.26
CA VAL A 5 0.74 23.13 -8.18
C VAL A 5 1.56 21.84 -8.22
N VAL A 6 0.91 20.72 -8.53
CA VAL A 6 1.56 19.42 -8.75
C VAL A 6 1.17 18.89 -10.12
N LYS A 7 2.04 18.06 -10.72
CA LYS A 7 1.86 17.48 -12.07
C LYS A 7 1.46 16.01 -12.07
N GLY A 8 1.35 15.41 -10.89
CA GLY A 8 0.98 14.01 -10.69
C GLY A 8 0.79 13.70 -9.22
N LEU A 9 0.64 12.42 -8.92
CA LEU A 9 0.56 11.88 -7.58
C LEU A 9 1.29 10.53 -7.53
N PHE A 10 1.70 10.13 -6.33
CA PHE A 10 2.25 8.80 -6.09
C PHE A 10 1.36 8.03 -5.11
N SER A 11 0.52 7.17 -5.66
CA SER A 11 -0.49 6.41 -4.91
C SER A 11 -0.87 5.11 -5.63
N SER A 12 -1.75 4.32 -5.03
CA SER A 12 -2.37 3.16 -5.67
C SER A 12 -3.32 3.60 -6.79
N LEU A 13 -3.67 2.66 -7.69
CA LEU A 13 -4.35 2.98 -8.95
C LEU A 13 -5.88 2.87 -8.92
N ASP A 14 -6.46 2.50 -7.77
CA ASP A 14 -7.89 2.62 -7.48
C ASP A 14 -8.38 4.08 -7.66
N VAL A 15 -7.60 5.05 -7.18
CA VAL A 15 -7.91 6.48 -7.22
C VAL A 15 -8.13 7.03 -8.63
N MET A 16 -7.56 6.36 -9.65
CA MET A 16 -7.73 6.72 -11.05
C MET A 16 -9.21 6.78 -11.45
N LYS A 17 -10.02 5.86 -10.95
CA LYS A 17 -11.46 5.85 -11.15
C LYS A 17 -12.18 6.53 -9.99
N ASP A 18 -11.88 6.14 -8.76
CA ASP A 18 -12.73 6.47 -7.60
C ASP A 18 -12.70 7.97 -7.28
N PHE A 19 -11.56 8.62 -7.53
CA PHE A 19 -11.39 10.07 -7.41
C PHE A 19 -11.23 10.77 -8.77
N LYS A 20 -11.55 10.08 -9.87
CA LYS A 20 -11.48 10.60 -11.24
C LYS A 20 -10.11 11.13 -11.66
N PHE A 21 -9.02 10.66 -11.03
CA PHE A 21 -7.67 11.10 -11.44
C PHE A 21 -7.35 10.76 -12.89
N ALA A 22 -7.99 9.75 -13.49
CA ALA A 22 -7.84 9.44 -14.91
C ALA A 22 -8.30 10.55 -15.86
N GLU A 23 -9.10 11.53 -15.40
CA GLU A 23 -9.48 12.69 -16.21
C GLU A 23 -8.31 13.68 -16.37
N LEU A 24 -7.41 13.75 -15.39
CA LEU A 24 -6.29 14.69 -15.34
C LEU A 24 -4.93 14.03 -15.59
N CYS A 25 -4.72 12.82 -15.07
CA CYS A 25 -3.47 12.07 -15.15
C CYS A 25 -3.58 10.97 -16.22
N LYS A 26 -3.20 11.30 -17.46
CA LYS A 26 -3.34 10.38 -18.62
C LYS A 26 -2.21 9.35 -18.75
N TYR A 27 -1.18 9.42 -17.89
CA TYR A 27 0.02 8.60 -17.97
C TYR A 27 0.28 7.98 -16.60
N VAL A 28 0.43 6.66 -16.56
CA VAL A 28 0.75 5.90 -15.36
C VAL A 28 2.08 5.19 -15.57
N THR A 29 3.06 5.46 -14.71
CA THR A 29 4.31 4.69 -14.66
C THR A 29 4.21 3.67 -13.53
N MET A 30 4.25 2.39 -13.86
CA MET A 30 4.25 1.31 -12.88
C MET A 30 5.62 1.20 -12.23
N THR A 31 5.69 1.54 -10.94
CA THR A 31 6.93 1.52 -10.17
C THR A 31 7.01 0.40 -9.14
N GLN A 32 5.90 -0.25 -8.75
CA GLN A 32 5.89 -1.33 -7.73
C GLN A 32 6.69 -0.97 -6.46
N THR A 33 6.33 0.16 -5.85
CA THR A 33 7.03 0.81 -4.71
C THR A 33 6.11 0.69 -3.47
N PRO A 34 6.40 1.29 -2.30
CA PRO A 34 5.67 1.05 -1.06
C PRO A 34 4.15 1.20 -1.15
N VAL A 35 3.49 0.48 -0.26
CA VAL A 35 2.09 0.64 0.07
C VAL A 35 1.92 1.64 1.22
N TYR A 36 0.70 2.16 1.39
CA TYR A 36 0.33 2.93 2.57
C TYR A 36 -0.36 1.98 3.57
N PRO A 37 0.25 1.69 4.74
CA PRO A 37 -0.38 0.84 5.74
C PRO A 37 -1.50 1.59 6.46
N PHE A 38 -2.57 0.87 6.80
CA PHE A 38 -3.70 1.38 7.58
C PHE A 38 -3.90 0.51 8.82
N ALA A 39 -4.29 1.15 9.92
CA ALA A 39 -4.74 0.47 11.14
C ALA A 39 -6.18 0.89 11.43
N VAL A 40 -7.05 -0.09 11.67
CA VAL A 40 -8.38 0.16 12.23
C VAL A 40 -8.24 0.14 13.75
N VAL A 41 -8.52 1.27 14.39
CA VAL A 41 -8.34 1.45 15.83
C VAL A 41 -9.69 1.66 16.52
N MET A 42 -9.83 1.09 17.71
CA MET A 42 -10.98 1.27 18.59
C MET A 42 -10.53 1.96 19.87
N ASN A 43 -11.36 2.87 20.41
CA ASN A 43 -11.16 3.44 21.73
C ASN A 43 -11.14 2.32 22.80
N MET A 44 -10.20 2.42 23.75
CA MET A 44 -9.94 1.36 24.72
C MET A 44 -11.11 1.15 25.70
N ASP A 45 -11.76 2.22 26.16
CA ASP A 45 -12.91 2.11 27.05
C ASP A 45 -14.08 1.43 26.34
N LYS A 46 -14.27 1.74 25.05
CA LYS A 46 -15.29 1.08 24.24
C LYS A 46 -14.99 -0.40 24.04
N TRP A 47 -13.74 -0.76 23.73
CA TRP A 47 -13.31 -2.15 23.64
C TRP A 47 -13.57 -2.91 24.95
N ASN A 48 -13.16 -2.32 26.07
CA ASN A 48 -13.31 -2.92 27.40
C ASN A 48 -14.78 -3.09 27.83
N SER A 49 -15.68 -2.26 27.30
CA SER A 49 -17.12 -2.38 27.54
C SER A 49 -17.80 -3.54 26.78
N LEU A 50 -17.12 -4.13 25.79
CA LEU A 50 -17.70 -5.22 25.00
C LEU A 50 -17.72 -6.53 25.80
N PRO A 51 -18.79 -7.35 25.66
CA PRO A 51 -18.79 -8.73 26.13
C PRO A 51 -17.60 -9.54 25.59
N LYS A 52 -17.14 -10.54 26.34
CA LYS A 52 -15.92 -11.31 26.01
C LYS A 52 -16.06 -12.13 24.72
N ASP A 53 -17.24 -12.67 24.47
CA ASP A 53 -17.58 -13.34 23.22
C ASP A 53 -17.52 -12.37 22.02
N VAL A 54 -17.96 -11.12 22.21
CA VAL A 54 -17.85 -10.08 21.17
C VAL A 54 -16.39 -9.67 20.93
N GLN A 55 -15.58 -9.47 21.98
CA GLN A 55 -14.14 -9.20 21.84
C GLN A 55 -13.47 -10.31 21.02
N LYS A 56 -13.78 -11.57 21.34
CA LYS A 56 -13.25 -12.73 20.61
C LYS A 56 -13.62 -12.70 19.12
N VAL A 57 -14.84 -12.32 18.76
CA VAL A 57 -15.26 -12.16 17.35
C VAL A 57 -14.41 -11.10 16.65
N PHE A 58 -14.14 -9.95 17.28
CA PHE A 58 -13.28 -8.93 16.68
C PHE A 58 -11.84 -9.42 16.48
N ASP A 59 -11.27 -10.13 17.45
CA ASP A 59 -9.91 -10.70 17.34
C ASP A 59 -9.82 -11.71 16.19
N GLU A 60 -10.82 -12.59 16.05
CA GLU A 60 -10.90 -13.57 14.96
C GLU A 60 -11.09 -12.90 13.58
N LEU A 61 -11.83 -11.80 13.53
CA LEU A 61 -12.06 -11.03 12.31
C LEU A 61 -10.82 -10.24 11.85
N GLY A 62 -9.89 -9.88 12.73
CA GLY A 62 -8.73 -9.06 12.40
C GLY A 62 -7.94 -9.55 11.18
N PRO A 63 -7.39 -10.79 11.20
CA PRO A 63 -6.68 -11.36 10.07
C PRO A 63 -7.56 -11.55 8.82
N GLN A 64 -8.83 -11.94 9.00
CA GLN A 64 -9.78 -12.16 7.90
C GLN A 64 -10.08 -10.86 7.16
N GLN A 65 -10.32 -9.78 7.91
CA GLN A 65 -10.61 -8.46 7.37
C GLN A 65 -9.39 -7.88 6.65
N SER A 66 -8.18 -8.11 7.17
CA SER A 66 -6.93 -7.72 6.52
C SER A 66 -6.78 -8.40 5.14
N ALA A 67 -6.92 -9.72 5.10
CA ALA A 67 -6.84 -10.48 3.85
C ALA A 67 -7.95 -10.09 2.86
N TRP A 68 -9.19 -9.98 3.34
CA TRP A 68 -10.34 -9.58 2.53
C TRP A 68 -10.13 -8.19 1.91
N THR A 69 -9.61 -7.24 2.67
CA THR A 69 -9.34 -5.88 2.18
C THR A 69 -8.26 -5.88 1.10
N GLY A 70 -7.20 -6.68 1.26
CA GLY A 70 -6.17 -6.87 0.23
C GLY A 70 -6.76 -7.39 -1.09
N VAL A 71 -7.55 -8.46 -1.03
CA VAL A 71 -8.20 -9.06 -2.21
C VAL A 71 -9.20 -8.09 -2.85
N TYR A 72 -10.00 -7.39 -2.04
CA TYR A 72 -10.91 -6.36 -2.52
C TYR A 72 -10.15 -5.27 -3.27
N MET A 73 -9.05 -4.79 -2.69
CA MET A 73 -8.25 -3.70 -3.24
C MET A 73 -7.57 -4.08 -4.56
N ASP A 74 -6.98 -5.27 -4.64
CA ASP A 74 -6.37 -5.77 -5.89
C ASP A 74 -7.40 -5.84 -7.03
N ASN A 75 -8.59 -6.32 -6.73
CA ASN A 75 -9.68 -6.39 -7.70
C ASN A 75 -10.20 -5.00 -8.07
N THR A 76 -10.26 -4.07 -7.12
CA THR A 76 -10.63 -2.67 -7.37
C THR A 76 -9.63 -1.97 -8.27
N VAL A 77 -8.33 -2.14 -8.04
CA VAL A 77 -7.27 -1.61 -8.91
C VAL A 77 -7.40 -2.17 -10.34
N LYS A 78 -7.60 -3.49 -10.50
CA LYS A 78 -7.82 -4.11 -11.82
C LYS A 78 -9.02 -3.51 -12.55
N ARG A 79 -10.14 -3.29 -11.85
CA ARG A 79 -11.35 -2.66 -12.41
C ARG A 79 -11.12 -1.19 -12.77
N SER A 80 -10.50 -0.43 -11.86
CA SER A 80 -10.17 0.98 -12.04
C SER A 80 -9.30 1.19 -13.28
N MET A 81 -8.22 0.42 -13.44
CA MET A 81 -7.33 0.56 -14.58
C MET A 81 -7.95 0.11 -15.90
N ARG A 82 -8.81 -0.93 -15.89
CA ARG A 82 -9.58 -1.33 -17.08
C ARG A 82 -10.51 -0.20 -17.53
N TRP A 83 -11.22 0.42 -16.59
CA TRP A 83 -12.08 1.57 -16.87
C TRP A 83 -11.26 2.76 -17.38
N SER A 84 -10.15 3.09 -16.72
CA SER A 84 -9.29 4.23 -17.04
C SER A 84 -8.71 4.12 -18.45
N LYS A 85 -8.22 2.94 -18.85
CA LYS A 85 -7.75 2.70 -20.23
C LYS A 85 -8.88 2.88 -21.24
N ARG A 86 -10.02 2.22 -21.01
CA ARG A 86 -11.13 2.15 -21.99
C ARG A 86 -11.90 3.47 -22.14
N LYS A 87 -12.11 4.19 -21.03
CA LYS A 87 -13.00 5.37 -20.98
C LYS A 87 -12.25 6.69 -20.93
N GLN A 88 -11.00 6.68 -20.47
CA GLN A 88 -10.21 7.92 -20.27
C GLN A 88 -8.93 7.95 -21.10
N GLY A 89 -8.60 6.89 -21.84
CA GLY A 89 -7.42 6.82 -22.70
C GLY A 89 -6.09 6.79 -21.95
N VAL A 90 -6.08 6.31 -20.69
CA VAL A 90 -4.86 6.27 -19.87
C VAL A 90 -3.83 5.31 -20.47
N LYS A 91 -2.58 5.81 -20.63
CA LYS A 91 -1.41 5.04 -21.08
C LYS A 91 -0.61 4.53 -19.88
N VAL A 92 -0.17 3.27 -19.94
CA VAL A 92 0.59 2.63 -18.86
C VAL A 92 1.99 2.29 -19.33
N PHE A 93 2.99 2.71 -18.55
CA PHE A 93 4.41 2.50 -18.79
C PHE A 93 4.98 1.59 -17.71
N ARG A 94 6.02 0.84 -18.06
CA ARG A 94 6.79 0.03 -17.12
C ARG A 94 8.26 0.38 -17.28
N LEU A 95 8.97 0.48 -16.16
CA LEU A 95 10.41 0.71 -16.20
C LEU A 95 11.13 -0.54 -16.75
N PRO A 96 12.13 -0.38 -17.64
CA PRO A 96 13.05 -1.46 -17.97
C PRO A 96 13.72 -2.00 -16.70
N LYS A 97 14.07 -3.29 -16.67
CA LYS A 97 14.67 -3.94 -15.49
C LYS A 97 15.89 -3.18 -14.95
N LYS A 98 16.77 -2.69 -15.83
CA LYS A 98 17.96 -1.91 -15.46
C LYS A 98 17.61 -0.61 -14.75
N GLU A 99 16.61 0.12 -15.25
CA GLU A 99 16.18 1.38 -14.65
C GLU A 99 15.47 1.14 -13.32
N LYS A 100 14.62 0.10 -13.23
CA LYS A 100 13.99 -0.31 -11.97
C LYS A 100 15.02 -0.64 -10.90
N ALA A 101 16.04 -1.43 -11.22
CA ALA A 101 17.12 -1.77 -10.27
C ALA A 101 17.89 -0.53 -9.79
N LYS A 102 18.14 0.44 -10.69
CA LYS A 102 18.74 1.72 -10.32
C LYS A 102 17.84 2.50 -9.35
N TRP A 103 16.54 2.56 -9.62
CA TRP A 103 15.58 3.26 -8.75
C TRP A 103 15.49 2.59 -7.38
N ASP A 104 15.42 1.26 -7.34
CA ASP A 104 15.37 0.51 -6.07
C ASP A 104 16.58 0.81 -5.19
N LYS A 105 17.79 0.80 -5.79
CA LYS A 105 19.02 1.13 -5.07
C LYS A 105 19.04 2.55 -4.50
N LEU A 106 18.40 3.52 -5.18
CA LEU A 106 18.29 4.89 -4.68
C LEU A 106 17.35 5.00 -3.47
N LEU A 107 16.48 4.01 -3.25
CA LEU A 107 15.55 3.96 -2.12
C LEU A 107 16.14 3.22 -0.90
N ASP A 108 17.18 2.41 -1.07
CA ASP A 108 17.86 1.69 0.03
C ASP A 108 18.18 2.56 1.27
N PRO A 109 18.65 3.83 1.13
CA PRO A 109 18.94 4.67 2.27
C PRO A 109 17.72 4.96 3.17
N ILE A 110 16.50 4.90 2.64
CA ILE A 110 15.27 5.15 3.42
C ILE A 110 15.10 4.05 4.47
N THR A 111 15.17 2.78 4.05
CA THR A 111 15.08 1.63 4.97
C THR A 111 16.26 1.59 5.93
N ALA A 112 17.48 1.88 5.45
CA ALA A 112 18.66 1.93 6.30
C ALA A 112 18.54 3.00 7.40
N ASN A 113 18.03 4.20 7.05
CA ASN A 113 17.80 5.25 8.03
C ASN A 113 16.69 4.88 9.03
N TRP A 114 15.60 4.25 8.57
CA TRP A 114 14.54 3.76 9.47
C TRP A 114 15.08 2.75 10.48
N ILE A 115 15.91 1.81 10.04
CA ILE A 115 16.58 0.85 10.93
C ILE A 115 17.42 1.59 11.98
N LYS A 116 18.32 2.47 11.53
CA LYS A 116 19.21 3.25 12.41
C LYS A 116 18.43 4.02 13.48
N VAL A 117 17.39 4.74 13.07
CA VAL A 117 16.56 5.58 13.98
C VAL A 117 15.83 4.73 15.01
N ASN A 118 15.36 3.54 14.66
CA ASN A 118 14.58 2.69 15.57
C ASN A 118 15.48 1.82 16.45
N GLU A 119 16.64 1.37 15.98
CA GLU A 119 17.64 0.71 16.84
C GLU A 119 18.16 1.66 17.93
N ALA A 120 18.36 2.95 17.61
CA ALA A 120 18.71 3.97 18.60
C ALA A 120 17.64 4.17 19.70
N LYS A 121 16.40 3.71 19.46
CA LYS A 121 15.31 3.70 20.45
C LYS A 121 15.21 2.36 21.19
N GLY A 122 16.14 1.44 20.97
CA GLY A 122 16.12 0.09 21.56
C GLY A 122 15.15 -0.89 20.88
N LEU A 123 14.60 -0.55 19.70
CA LEU A 123 13.70 -1.44 18.97
C LEU A 123 14.50 -2.42 18.09
N PRO A 124 14.03 -3.67 17.90
CA PRO A 124 14.70 -4.68 17.08
C PRO A 124 14.45 -4.43 15.57
N ALA A 125 14.78 -3.24 15.07
CA ALA A 125 14.35 -2.75 13.76
C ALA A 125 14.85 -3.62 12.59
N LYS A 126 16.06 -4.17 12.67
CA LYS A 126 16.57 -5.11 11.65
C LYS A 126 15.73 -6.38 11.57
N ALA A 127 15.37 -6.95 12.72
CA ALA A 127 14.52 -8.14 12.78
C ALA A 127 13.14 -7.84 12.20
N ILE A 128 12.51 -6.71 12.56
CA ILE A 128 11.22 -6.29 12.01
C ILE A 128 11.26 -6.19 10.47
N VAL A 129 12.30 -5.58 9.90
CA VAL A 129 12.44 -5.48 8.44
C VAL A 129 12.65 -6.85 7.80
N GLN A 130 13.34 -7.77 8.48
CA GLN A 130 13.52 -9.13 8.00
C GLN A 130 12.19 -9.89 8.01
N ASP A 131 11.42 -9.83 9.10
CA ASP A 131 10.10 -10.46 9.20
C ASP A 131 9.16 -9.97 8.09
N ILE A 132 9.16 -8.66 7.80
CA ILE A 132 8.36 -8.10 6.71
C ILE A 132 8.75 -8.70 5.35
N LYS A 133 10.05 -8.88 5.08
CA LYS A 133 10.54 -9.49 3.84
C LYS A 133 10.13 -10.96 3.74
N ASP A 134 10.25 -11.69 4.83
CA ASP A 134 9.92 -13.12 4.89
C ASP A 134 8.42 -13.34 4.71
N PHE A 135 7.58 -12.54 5.37
CA PHE A 135 6.13 -12.56 5.15
C PHE A 135 5.76 -12.15 3.72
N ALA A 136 6.38 -11.11 3.18
CA ALA A 136 6.13 -10.70 1.79
C ALA A 136 6.43 -11.84 0.81
N GLN A 137 7.49 -12.61 1.04
CA GLN A 137 7.80 -13.80 0.25
C GLN A 137 6.79 -14.93 0.48
N MET A 138 6.38 -15.18 1.72
CA MET A 138 5.43 -16.23 2.08
C MET A 138 4.06 -16.06 1.42
N TYR A 139 3.61 -14.82 1.27
CA TYR A 139 2.33 -14.46 0.67
C TYR A 139 2.42 -14.03 -0.80
N ALA A 140 3.62 -13.95 -1.39
CA ALA A 140 3.77 -13.58 -2.78
C ALA A 140 3.07 -14.57 -3.71
N GLY A 141 2.12 -14.07 -4.51
CA GLY A 141 1.41 -14.86 -5.52
C GLY A 141 0.34 -15.82 -5.00
N LYS A 142 0.01 -15.74 -3.70
CA LYS A 142 -1.18 -16.37 -3.10
C LYS A 142 -2.33 -15.38 -3.06
#